data_AF-E4WSU8-F1
#
_entry.id   AF-E4WSU8-F1
#
_cell.length_a   1.000
_cell.length_b   1.000
_cell.length_c   1.000
_cell.angle_alpha   90.00
_cell.angle_beta   90.00
_cell.angle_gamma   90.00
#
_symmetry.space_group_name_H-M   'P 1'
#
loop_
_entity.id
_entity.type
_entity.pdbx_description
1 polymer ?
#
loop_
_entity_poly.entity_id
_entity_poly.type
_entity_poly.pdbx_seq_one_letter_code
_entity_poly.pdbx_strand_id
1 'polypeptide(L)'
;MSAKLKMSIIRVLLEKGEDPTIEDKRGNCPLQLFIKWNTISLDMIDDYWRLLRLYLQKLESKHGRKSIDKIYGNGNACLHTAIVFAEQTTVQMLLKSGADINLMNKKHDSALILVTELKSKNPKKYEKISHTVISFLKGKEDVSIRSPRIGRKMIEEEEDFIET
;
A
#
# COMPACT_ATOMS: atom_id res chain seq x y z
N MET A 1 2.80 26.34 -11.89
CA MET A 1 3.64 25.17 -12.26
C MET A 1 2.74 24.06 -12.76
N SER A 2 2.90 23.59 -14.01
CA SER A 2 2.09 22.51 -14.58
C SER A 2 2.31 21.19 -13.85
N ALA A 3 1.31 20.31 -13.81
CA ALA A 3 1.38 19.01 -13.12
C ALA A 3 2.53 18.13 -13.65
N LYS A 4 2.77 18.16 -14.96
CA LYS A 4 3.87 17.45 -15.62
C LYS A 4 5.25 17.89 -15.13
N LEU A 5 5.44 19.19 -14.87
CA LEU A 5 6.69 19.71 -14.31
C LEU A 5 6.87 19.23 -12.87
N LYS A 6 5.81 19.25 -12.05
CA LYS A 6 5.88 18.72 -10.66
C LYS A 6 6.29 17.26 -10.64
N MET A 7 5.68 16.42 -11.48
CA MET A 7 6.00 14.99 -11.57
C MET A 7 7.43 14.75 -12.06
N SER A 8 7.91 15.57 -12.99
CA SER A 8 9.30 15.48 -13.48
C SER A 8 10.31 15.85 -12.39
N ILE A 9 10.03 16.88 -11.59
CA ILE A 9 10.87 17.25 -10.44
C ILE A 9 10.91 16.10 -9.43
N ILE A 10 9.75 15.56 -9.04
CA ILE A 10 9.68 14.43 -8.10
C ILE A 10 10.46 13.22 -8.63
N ARG A 11 10.32 12.89 -9.92
CA ARG A 11 11.05 11.78 -10.55
C ARG A 11 12.57 11.97 -10.40
N VAL A 12 13.09 13.14 -10.76
CA VAL A 12 14.53 13.43 -10.68
C VAL A 12 15.04 13.33 -9.24
N LEU A 13 14.30 13.86 -8.26
CA LEU A 13 14.68 13.77 -6.84
C LEU A 13 14.78 12.30 -6.38
N LEU A 14 13.80 11.47 -6.73
CA LEU A 14 13.81 10.03 -6.41
C LEU A 14 14.95 9.29 -7.12
N GLU A 15 15.26 9.65 -8.36
CA GLU A 15 16.38 9.08 -9.11
C GLU A 15 17.72 9.40 -8.46
N LYS A 16 17.87 10.59 -7.86
CA LYS A 16 19.06 11.01 -7.11
C LYS A 16 19.18 10.39 -5.71
N GLY A 17 18.21 9.57 -5.28
CA GLY A 17 18.29 8.83 -4.02
C GLY A 17 17.75 9.58 -2.80
N GLU A 18 17.06 10.70 -3.03
CA GLU A 18 16.34 11.42 -1.98
C GLU A 18 15.37 10.48 -1.25
N ASP A 19 15.29 10.62 0.07
CA ASP A 19 14.48 9.73 0.89
C ASP A 19 12.98 10.05 0.78
N PRO A 20 12.14 9.15 0.23
CA PRO A 20 10.71 9.39 0.12
C PRO A 20 9.94 9.25 1.45
N THR A 21 10.62 8.96 2.58
CA THR A 21 9.99 8.71 3.88
C THR A 21 10.06 9.88 4.85
N ILE A 22 10.73 10.97 4.49
CA ILE A 22 10.80 12.20 5.31
C ILE A 22 9.39 12.72 5.60
N GLU A 23 9.18 13.31 6.76
CA GLU A 23 7.86 13.80 7.16
C GLU A 23 7.81 15.33 7.15
N ASP A 24 6.71 15.90 6.65
CA ASP A 24 6.41 17.31 6.85
C ASP A 24 5.99 17.58 8.32
N LYS A 25 5.76 18.85 8.66
CA LYS A 25 5.30 19.25 10.02
C LYS A 25 3.95 18.65 10.42
N ARG A 26 3.18 18.11 9.47
CA ARG A 26 1.89 17.45 9.70
C ARG A 26 2.03 15.93 9.75
N GLY A 27 3.25 15.39 9.67
CA GLY A 27 3.54 13.97 9.68
C GLY A 27 3.15 13.25 8.38
N ASN A 28 3.16 13.94 7.24
CA ASN A 28 2.95 13.33 5.93
C ASN A 28 4.28 13.04 5.25
N CYS A 29 4.40 11.88 4.62
CA CYS A 29 5.51 11.63 3.71
C CYS A 29 5.26 12.19 2.29
N PRO A 30 6.32 12.40 1.49
CA PRO A 30 6.21 12.81 0.09
C PRO A 30 5.20 12.02 -0.73
N LEU A 31 5.14 10.69 -0.56
CA LEU A 31 4.15 9.87 -1.26
C LEU A 31 2.71 10.16 -0.81
N GLN A 32 2.46 10.38 0.49
CA GLN A 32 1.14 10.79 0.96
C GLN A 32 0.74 12.17 0.41
N LEU A 33 1.68 13.12 0.33
CA LEU A 33 1.42 14.43 -0.27
C LEU A 33 1.09 14.33 -1.76
N PHE A 34 1.81 13.45 -2.49
CA PHE A 34 1.57 13.15 -3.89
C PHE A 34 0.15 12.58 -4.12
N ILE A 35 -0.32 11.70 -3.23
CA ILE A 35 -1.69 11.15 -3.24
C ILE A 35 -2.73 12.23 -2.94
N LYS A 36 -2.51 13.04 -1.89
CA LYS A 36 -3.49 14.02 -1.40
C LYS A 36 -3.80 15.14 -2.38
N TRP A 37 -2.80 15.59 -3.12
CA TRP A 37 -2.90 16.72 -4.03
C TRP A 37 -2.84 16.28 -5.48
N ASN A 38 -3.36 15.07 -5.74
CA ASN A 38 -3.49 14.56 -7.08
C ASN A 38 -4.42 15.47 -7.90
N THR A 39 -3.90 16.02 -9.00
CA THR A 39 -4.68 16.73 -10.00
C THR A 39 -4.09 16.36 -11.36
N ILE A 40 -4.42 15.15 -11.81
CA ILE A 40 -3.98 14.64 -13.11
C ILE A 40 -5.12 14.71 -14.12
N SER A 41 -4.78 15.15 -15.33
CA SER A 41 -5.58 14.94 -16.52
C SER A 41 -5.40 13.51 -17.03
N LEU A 42 -6.35 13.03 -17.84
CA LEU A 42 -6.37 11.64 -18.33
C LEU A 42 -5.09 11.26 -19.11
N ASP A 43 -4.50 12.20 -19.84
CA ASP A 43 -3.26 12.02 -20.60
C ASP A 43 -2.01 11.81 -19.73
N MET A 44 -2.08 12.08 -18.42
CA MET A 44 -0.97 11.90 -17.48
C MET A 44 -1.09 10.65 -16.60
N ILE A 45 -2.08 9.78 -16.83
CA ILE A 45 -2.29 8.56 -16.03
C ILE A 45 -1.05 7.65 -16.07
N ASP A 46 -0.43 7.49 -17.24
CA ASP A 46 0.75 6.65 -17.39
C ASP A 46 1.98 7.21 -16.66
N ASP A 47 2.17 8.54 -16.71
CA ASP A 47 3.24 9.21 -15.97
C ASP A 47 3.01 9.07 -14.47
N TYR A 48 1.75 9.15 -14.01
CA TYR A 48 1.38 8.99 -12.61
C TYR A 48 1.69 7.56 -12.15
N TRP A 49 1.33 6.57 -12.96
CA TRP A 49 1.62 5.16 -12.69
C TRP A 49 3.12 4.90 -12.59
N ARG A 50 3.91 5.40 -13.54
CA ARG A 50 5.38 5.25 -13.55
C ARG A 50 6.01 5.89 -12.31
N LEU A 51 5.57 7.09 -11.95
CA LEU A 51 6.08 7.80 -10.79
C LEU A 51 5.72 7.10 -9.47
N LEU A 52 4.48 6.62 -9.34
CA LEU A 52 4.05 5.86 -8.17
C LEU A 52 4.85 4.54 -8.03
N ARG A 53 5.10 3.85 -9.15
CA ARG A 53 5.95 2.65 -9.17
C ARG A 53 7.38 2.96 -8.72
N LEU A 54 7.95 4.06 -9.21
CA LEU A 54 9.28 4.50 -8.80
C LEU A 54 9.33 4.81 -7.30
N TYR A 55 8.32 5.49 -6.76
CA TYR A 55 8.20 5.74 -5.31
C TYR A 55 8.26 4.45 -4.51
N LEU A 56 7.44 3.46 -4.85
CA LEU A 56 7.37 2.20 -4.14
C LEU A 56 8.69 1.41 -4.25
N GLN A 57 9.33 1.42 -5.42
CA GLN A 57 10.64 0.79 -5.62
C GLN A 57 11.73 1.45 -4.76
N LYS A 58 11.77 2.78 -4.70
CA LYS A 58 12.75 3.52 -3.90
C LYS A 58 12.52 3.33 -2.40
N LEU A 59 11.25 3.32 -1.99
CA LEU A 59 10.83 3.03 -0.62
C LEU A 59 11.29 1.63 -0.19
N GLU A 60 11.00 0.61 -1.00
CA GLU A 60 11.42 -0.78 -0.75
C GLU A 60 12.94 -0.94 -0.75
N SER A 61 13.63 -0.36 -1.74
CA SER A 61 15.09 -0.45 -1.86
C SER A 61 15.83 0.18 -0.67
N LYS A 62 15.28 1.24 -0.07
CA LYS A 62 15.95 1.97 1.02
C LYS A 62 15.57 1.48 2.41
N HIS A 63 14.32 1.07 2.59
CA HIS A 63 13.76 0.76 3.92
C HIS A 63 13.20 -0.67 4.05
N GLY A 64 13.41 -1.49 3.02
CA GLY A 64 12.90 -2.86 2.95
C GLY A 64 11.40 -2.93 2.65
N ARG A 65 10.92 -4.15 2.37
CA ARG A 65 9.53 -4.37 1.90
C ARG A 65 8.44 -3.95 2.91
N LYS A 66 8.71 -4.04 4.21
CA LYS A 66 7.76 -3.65 5.27
C LYS A 66 7.49 -2.14 5.34
N SER A 67 8.28 -1.32 4.64
CA SER A 67 8.12 0.13 4.66
C SER A 67 6.85 0.64 3.97
N ILE A 68 6.20 -0.20 3.14
CA ILE A 68 4.89 0.10 2.54
C ILE A 68 3.77 0.27 3.58
N ASP A 69 3.91 -0.39 4.74
CA ASP A 69 2.95 -0.41 5.84
C ASP A 69 3.30 0.59 6.95
N LYS A 70 4.32 1.44 6.75
CA LYS A 70 4.70 2.45 7.73
C LYS A 70 3.53 3.39 8.03
N ILE A 71 3.20 3.53 9.31
CA ILE A 71 2.29 4.56 9.82
C ILE A 71 3.10 5.82 10.09
N TYR A 72 2.76 6.91 9.40
CA TYR A 72 3.45 8.19 9.54
C TYR A 72 2.87 9.03 10.69
N GLY A 73 3.50 10.18 10.97
CA GLY A 73 3.12 11.09 12.05
C GLY A 73 1.65 11.53 12.00
N ASN A 74 1.08 11.67 10.80
CA ASN A 74 -0.33 11.97 10.57
C ASN A 74 -1.30 10.85 10.98
N GLY A 75 -0.76 9.71 11.42
CA GLY A 75 -1.48 8.55 11.91
C GLY A 75 -1.96 7.58 10.85
N ASN A 76 -1.66 7.81 9.58
CA ASN A 76 -2.06 6.96 8.47
C ASN A 76 -0.85 6.33 7.79
N ALA A 77 -1.05 5.11 7.27
CA ALA A 77 -0.20 4.56 6.20
C ALA A 77 -0.59 5.15 4.83
N CYS A 78 0.18 4.82 3.79
CA CYS A 78 -0.13 5.25 2.41
C CYS A 78 -1.48 4.70 1.93
N LEU A 79 -1.82 3.44 2.28
CA LEU A 79 -3.09 2.82 1.88
C LEU A 79 -4.29 3.57 2.46
N HIS A 80 -4.27 3.89 3.76
CA HIS A 80 -5.30 4.69 4.41
C HIS A 80 -5.47 6.06 3.74
N THR A 81 -4.36 6.72 3.40
CA THR A 81 -4.40 8.03 2.72
C THR A 81 -5.05 7.90 1.33
N ALA A 82 -4.67 6.89 0.55
CA ALA A 82 -5.27 6.65 -0.76
C ALA A 82 -6.78 6.39 -0.68
N ILE A 83 -7.23 5.65 0.34
CA ILE A 83 -8.66 5.41 0.59
C ILE A 83 -9.40 6.71 0.92
N VAL A 84 -8.90 7.50 1.88
CA VAL A 84 -9.53 8.77 2.30
C VAL A 84 -9.73 9.72 1.11
N PHE A 85 -8.76 9.78 0.20
CA PHE A 85 -8.81 10.64 -0.98
C PHE A 85 -9.50 10.01 -2.19
N ALA A 86 -10.02 8.78 -2.06
CA ALA A 86 -10.63 8.01 -3.15
C ALA A 86 -9.70 7.79 -4.35
N GLU A 87 -8.40 7.66 -4.10
CA GLU A 87 -7.35 7.48 -5.10
C GLU A 87 -7.27 6.02 -5.55
N GLN A 88 -8.20 5.65 -6.43
CA GLN A 88 -8.43 4.30 -6.92
C GLN A 88 -7.16 3.61 -7.46
N THR A 89 -6.40 4.31 -8.31
CA THR A 89 -5.17 3.78 -8.93
C THR A 89 -4.14 3.45 -7.85
N THR A 90 -3.98 4.35 -6.87
CA THR A 90 -3.01 4.17 -5.80
C THR A 90 -3.40 3.03 -4.86
N VAL A 91 -4.69 2.89 -4.53
CA VAL A 91 -5.17 1.74 -3.74
C VAL A 91 -4.83 0.42 -4.44
N GLN A 92 -5.13 0.30 -5.73
CA GLN A 92 -4.82 -0.93 -6.47
C GLN A 92 -3.32 -1.24 -6.50
N MET A 93 -2.47 -0.22 -6.71
CA MET A 93 -1.03 -0.40 -6.73
C MET A 93 -0.48 -0.81 -5.36
N LEU A 94 -0.88 -0.14 -4.29
CA LEU A 94 -0.44 -0.46 -2.94
C LEU A 94 -0.83 -1.89 -2.55
N LEU A 95 -2.07 -2.30 -2.81
CA LEU A 95 -2.55 -3.66 -2.55
C LEU A 95 -1.78 -4.71 -3.37
N LYS A 96 -1.55 -4.47 -4.66
CA LYS A 96 -0.74 -5.35 -5.52
C LYS A 96 0.73 -5.43 -5.08
N SER A 97 1.26 -4.36 -4.51
CA SER A 97 2.62 -4.32 -3.93
C SER A 97 2.72 -4.99 -2.56
N GLY A 98 1.61 -5.51 -2.02
CA GLY A 98 1.60 -6.29 -0.79
C GLY A 98 1.35 -5.46 0.47
N ALA A 99 0.81 -4.24 0.34
CA ALA A 99 0.34 -3.49 1.51
C ALA A 99 -0.64 -4.32 2.33
N ASP A 100 -0.49 -4.29 3.65
CA ASP A 100 -1.38 -5.00 4.54
C ASP A 100 -2.74 -4.27 4.59
N ILE A 101 -3.75 -4.93 4.04
CA ILE A 101 -5.13 -4.44 3.98
C ILE A 101 -5.81 -4.42 5.36
N ASN A 102 -5.29 -5.20 6.30
CA ASN A 102 -5.80 -5.29 7.67
C ASN A 102 -5.08 -4.37 8.64
N LEU A 103 -4.00 -3.71 8.20
CA LEU A 103 -3.28 -2.73 9.00
C LEU A 103 -4.25 -1.67 9.52
N MET A 104 -4.16 -1.37 10.81
CA MET A 104 -4.94 -0.29 11.42
C MET A 104 -4.12 0.99 11.48
N ASN A 105 -4.75 2.13 11.20
CA ASN A 105 -4.17 3.44 11.42
C ASN A 105 -4.16 3.80 12.94
N LYS A 106 -3.62 4.97 13.32
CA LYS A 106 -3.62 5.43 14.74
C LYS A 106 -5.02 5.65 15.34
N LYS A 107 -6.06 5.72 14.50
CA LYS A 107 -7.47 5.81 14.93
C LYS A 107 -8.12 4.43 15.06
N HIS A 108 -7.37 3.35 14.85
CA HIS A 108 -7.85 1.96 14.83
C HIS A 108 -8.77 1.66 13.62
N ASP A 109 -8.71 2.47 12.57
CA ASP A 109 -9.42 2.19 11.32
C ASP A 109 -8.56 1.32 10.42
N SER A 110 -9.08 0.17 9.99
CA SER A 110 -8.54 -0.61 8.87
C SER A 110 -9.05 -0.08 7.53
N ALA A 111 -8.53 -0.62 6.42
CA ALA A 111 -9.04 -0.29 5.08
C ALA A 111 -10.55 -0.53 4.95
N LEU A 112 -11.08 -1.63 5.53
CA LEU A 112 -12.49 -1.99 5.47
C LEU A 112 -13.37 -0.99 6.24
N ILE A 113 -12.94 -0.59 7.44
CA ILE A 113 -13.65 0.41 8.27
C ILE A 113 -13.74 1.73 7.50
N LEU A 114 -12.61 2.22 6.98
CA LEU A 114 -12.57 3.47 6.23
C LEU A 114 -13.50 3.46 5.01
N VAL A 115 -13.46 2.43 4.15
CA VAL A 115 -14.31 2.43 2.95
C VAL A 115 -15.80 2.35 3.30
N THR A 116 -16.16 1.65 4.36
CA THR A 116 -17.56 1.53 4.81
C THR A 116 -18.08 2.87 5.31
N GLU A 117 -17.34 3.55 6.19
CA GLU A 117 -17.73 4.86 6.69
C GLU A 117 -17.75 5.95 5.61
N LEU A 118 -16.77 5.92 4.71
CA LEU A 118 -16.68 6.92 3.65
C LEU A 118 -17.77 6.72 2.59
N LYS A 119 -18.08 5.46 2.26
CA LYS A 119 -19.19 5.11 1.37
C LYS A 119 -20.54 5.48 1.98
N SER A 120 -20.76 5.31 3.28
CA SER A 120 -22.02 5.75 3.90
C SER A 120 -22.21 7.27 3.80
N LYS A 121 -21.13 8.05 3.96
CA LYS A 121 -21.13 9.52 3.83
C LYS A 121 -21.25 9.99 2.38
N ASN A 122 -20.64 9.29 1.42
CA ASN A 122 -20.69 9.63 0.00
C ASN A 122 -20.62 8.38 -0.89
N PRO A 123 -21.77 7.71 -1.13
CA PRO A 123 -21.78 6.43 -1.84
C PRO A 123 -21.16 6.50 -3.24
N LYS A 124 -21.56 7.52 -4.02
CA LYS A 124 -21.09 7.70 -5.40
C LYS A 124 -19.57 7.84 -5.50
N LYS A 125 -18.96 8.61 -4.58
CA LYS A 125 -17.50 8.85 -4.60
C LYS A 125 -16.71 7.59 -4.23
N TYR A 126 -17.17 6.82 -3.25
CA TYR A 126 -16.43 5.69 -2.69
C TYR A 126 -16.88 4.32 -3.22
N GLU A 127 -17.83 4.26 -4.16
CA GLU A 127 -18.38 3.01 -4.70
C GLU A 127 -17.28 2.08 -5.26
N LYS A 128 -16.44 2.62 -6.14
CA LYS A 128 -15.39 1.86 -6.84
C LYS A 128 -14.29 1.38 -5.90
N ILE A 129 -13.89 2.24 -4.96
CA ILE A 129 -12.80 1.92 -4.02
C ILE A 129 -13.26 0.91 -2.97
N SER A 130 -14.52 1.01 -2.52
CA SER A 130 -15.14 0.03 -1.63
C SER A 130 -15.19 -1.35 -2.28
N HIS A 131 -15.65 -1.42 -3.54
CA HIS A 131 -15.62 -2.66 -4.31
C HIS A 131 -14.21 -3.26 -4.40
N THR A 132 -13.20 -2.42 -4.63
CA THR A 132 -11.80 -2.86 -4.76
C THR A 132 -11.23 -3.41 -3.45
N VAL A 133 -11.48 -2.73 -2.33
CA VAL A 133 -11.01 -3.17 -1.01
C VAL A 133 -11.72 -4.47 -0.60
N ILE A 134 -13.04 -4.54 -0.76
CA ILE A 134 -13.84 -5.72 -0.42
C ILE A 134 -13.46 -6.93 -1.29
N SER A 135 -13.26 -6.73 -2.60
CA SER A 135 -12.86 -7.84 -3.48
C SER A 135 -11.47 -8.36 -3.16
N PHE A 136 -10.53 -7.49 -2.81
CA PHE A 136 -9.17 -7.90 -2.43
C PHE A 136 -9.16 -8.65 -1.10
N LEU A 137 -10.00 -8.26 -0.12
CA LEU A 137 -10.17 -9.00 1.14
C LEU A 137 -10.69 -10.41 0.89
N LYS A 138 -11.79 -10.55 0.15
CA LYS A 138 -12.38 -11.87 -0.20
C LYS A 138 -11.38 -12.77 -0.93
N GLY A 139 -10.63 -12.20 -1.88
CA GLY A 139 -9.60 -12.94 -2.62
C GLY A 139 -8.47 -13.47 -1.71
N LYS A 140 -8.12 -12.78 -0.62
CA LYS A 140 -7.15 -13.28 0.36
C LYS A 140 -7.70 -14.42 1.23
N GLU A 141 -8.99 -14.36 1.58
CA GLU A 141 -9.67 -15.43 2.33
C GLU A 141 -9.75 -16.72 1.50
N ASP A 142 -10.08 -16.61 0.20
CA ASP A 142 -10.12 -17.75 -0.72
C ASP A 142 -8.74 -18.42 -0.91
N VAL A 143 -7.65 -17.62 -0.92
CA VAL A 143 -6.28 -18.14 -1.02
C VAL A 143 -5.84 -18.81 0.29
N SER A 144 -6.29 -18.30 1.44
CA SER A 144 -5.99 -18.90 2.76
C SER A 144 -6.66 -20.25 2.97
N ILE A 145 -7.83 -20.50 2.36
CA ILE A 145 -8.56 -21.77 2.49
C ILE A 145 -8.05 -22.82 1.47
N ARG A 146 -7.45 -22.39 0.35
CA ARG A 146 -7.01 -23.28 -0.74
C ARG A 146 -5.56 -23.77 -0.64
N SER A 147 -4.84 -23.56 0.46
CA SER A 147 -3.53 -24.20 0.64
C SER A 147 -3.74 -25.69 0.97
N PRO A 148 -3.36 -26.64 0.11
CA PRO A 148 -3.37 -28.04 0.48
C PRO A 148 -2.30 -28.23 1.55
N ARG A 149 -2.69 -28.69 2.74
CA ARG A 149 -1.73 -29.33 3.66
C ARG A 149 -1.18 -30.56 2.96
N ILE A 150 -0.07 -30.41 2.24
CA ILE A 150 0.68 -31.53 1.68
C ILE A 150 2.15 -31.30 2.00
N GLY A 151 2.69 -32.19 2.85
CA GLY A 151 4.13 -32.44 2.93
C GLY A 151 4.87 -32.00 4.20
N ARG A 152 4.40 -32.35 5.40
CA ARG A 152 5.37 -32.71 6.46
C ARG A 152 5.67 -34.19 6.29
N LYS A 153 6.72 -34.49 5.54
CA LYS A 153 7.47 -35.74 5.63
C LYS A 153 8.92 -35.34 5.84
N MET A 154 9.63 -36.11 6.66
CA MET A 154 10.98 -35.88 7.20
C MET A 154 10.93 -34.82 8.33
N ILE A 155 11.27 -35.09 9.59
CA ILE A 155 12.39 -35.85 10.14
C ILE A 155 11.98 -36.37 11.53
N GLU A 156 12.07 -37.67 11.77
CA GLU A 156 12.02 -38.41 13.04
C GLU A 156 12.44 -39.84 12.59
N GLU A 157 13.46 -40.54 13.05
CA GLU A 157 14.39 -40.47 14.18
C GLU A 157 15.63 -41.30 13.73
N GLU A 158 16.84 -40.79 13.87
CA GLU A 158 18.05 -41.62 13.95
C GLU A 158 18.87 -41.05 15.09
N GLU A 159 18.63 -41.57 16.28
CA GLU A 159 19.60 -41.71 17.37
C GLU A 159 18.89 -42.51 18.46
N ASP A 160 19.06 -43.83 18.43
CA ASP A 160 19.22 -44.55 19.69
C ASP A 160 20.20 -45.71 19.53
N PHE A 161 21.25 -45.56 20.32
CA PHE A 161 22.43 -46.38 20.49
C PHE A 161 22.13 -47.31 21.66
N ILE A 162 21.93 -48.62 21.44
CA ILE A 162 22.02 -49.63 22.50
C ILE A 162 22.66 -50.91 21.96
N GLU A 163 23.90 -51.14 22.41
CA GLU A 163 24.55 -52.40 22.82
C GLU A 163 23.99 -53.74 22.28
N THR A 164 24.74 -54.42 21.40
CA THR A 164 25.60 -55.61 21.65
C THR A 164 25.99 -56.29 20.34
#